data_AF-A0A7Y2I8Y7-F1
#
_entry.id   AF-A0A7Y2I8Y7-F1
#
_cell.length_a   1.000
_cell.length_b   1.000
_cell.length_c   1.000
_cell.angle_alpha   90.00
_cell.angle_beta   90.00
_cell.angle_gamma   90.00
#
_symmetry.space_group_name_H-M   'P 1'
#
loop_
_entity.id
_entity.type
_entity.pdbx_description
1 polymer ?
#
loop_
_entity_poly.entity_id
_entity_poly.type
_entity_poly.pdbx_seq_one_letter_code
_entity_poly.pdbx_strand_id
1 'polypeptide(L)'
;MKGIVFNMLNDLVEAKFGMDVWDDLIDATAPASKGIYTSVELYPDEELLAYVGAISGRTGAAPADVVRMFGEYMLGRFAEIHPEFFAGHTIKSFLQSVHDVIHVEVEKLHPDVILPDFSYEDPAEDALVMHYHSPRKLCHLAEGLIDGCSKHFAVDVNLQHEVCMHDGADHCTLALTFGRQ
;
A
#
# COMPACT_ATOMS: atom_id res chain seq x y z
N MET A 1 10.56 -5.22 -5.77
CA MET A 1 9.54 -4.15 -5.87
C MET A 1 9.84 -3.20 -7.04
N LYS A 2 8.83 -2.63 -7.70
CA LYS A 2 9.04 -1.66 -8.81
C LYS A 2 9.53 -0.30 -8.29
N GLY A 3 10.40 0.36 -9.05
CA GLY A 3 10.98 1.66 -8.70
C GLY A 3 9.97 2.78 -8.49
N ILE A 4 8.80 2.74 -9.13
CA ILE A 4 7.73 3.72 -8.89
C ILE A 4 7.30 3.76 -7.41
N VAL A 5 7.37 2.64 -6.71
CA VAL A 5 7.04 2.58 -5.27
C VAL A 5 8.09 3.35 -4.45
N PHE A 6 9.37 3.24 -4.80
CA PHE A 6 10.44 4.00 -4.14
C PHE A 6 10.34 5.49 -4.45
N ASN A 7 9.98 5.86 -5.69
CA ASN A 7 9.73 7.26 -6.05
C ASN A 7 8.59 7.85 -5.22
N MET A 8 7.48 7.12 -5.04
CA MET A 8 6.39 7.57 -4.16
C MET A 8 6.80 7.65 -2.68
N LEU A 9 7.68 6.75 -2.21
CA LEU A 9 8.19 6.82 -0.84
C LEU A 9 9.08 8.06 -0.66
N ASN A 10 9.94 8.36 -1.64
CA ASN A 10 10.70 9.60 -1.66
C ASN A 10 9.76 10.81 -1.57
N ASP A 11 8.80 10.91 -2.50
CA ASP A 11 7.87 12.04 -2.53
C ASP A 11 7.10 12.22 -1.20
N LEU A 12 6.72 11.12 -0.53
CA LEU A 12 6.12 11.14 0.80
C LEU A 12 7.09 11.70 1.86
N VAL A 13 8.33 11.22 1.86
CA VAL A 13 9.36 11.66 2.81
C VAL A 13 9.66 13.14 2.62
N GLU A 14 9.85 13.59 1.38
CA GLU A 14 10.08 15.00 1.07
C GLU A 14 8.90 15.86 1.53
N ALA A 15 7.66 15.44 1.26
CA ALA A 15 6.46 16.18 1.63
C ALA A 15 6.24 16.28 3.15
N LYS A 16 6.60 15.24 3.93
CA LYS A 16 6.37 15.21 5.38
C LYS A 16 7.53 15.68 6.22
N PHE A 17 8.76 15.40 5.78
CA PHE A 17 9.96 15.55 6.61
C PHE A 17 11.00 16.48 5.96
N GLY A 18 10.85 16.81 4.67
CA GLY A 18 11.77 17.65 3.92
C GLY A 18 12.76 16.85 3.08
N MET A 19 13.34 17.50 2.07
CA MET A 19 14.21 16.87 1.06
C MET A 19 15.47 16.22 1.66
N ASP A 20 16.13 16.93 2.59
CA ASP A 20 17.35 16.45 3.25
C ASP A 20 17.15 15.11 3.98
N VAL A 21 15.92 14.80 4.36
CA VAL A 21 15.60 13.55 5.08
C VAL A 21 15.71 12.34 4.17
N TRP A 22 15.40 12.48 2.88
CA TRP A 22 15.57 11.38 1.94
C TRP A 22 17.05 11.01 1.76
N ASP A 23 17.91 12.01 1.63
CA ASP A 23 19.36 11.81 1.54
C ASP A 23 19.90 11.15 2.81
N ASP A 24 19.48 11.62 4.00
CA ASP A 24 19.83 10.98 5.27
C ASP A 24 19.41 9.50 5.33
N LEU A 25 18.25 9.17 4.76
CA LEU A 25 17.76 7.78 4.73
C LEU A 25 18.61 6.92 3.80
N ILE A 26 19.01 7.44 2.63
CA ILE A 26 19.91 6.74 1.70
C ILE A 26 21.26 6.47 2.39
N ASP A 27 21.83 7.48 3.05
CA ASP A 27 23.11 7.34 3.76
C ASP A 27 23.03 6.33 4.91
N ALA A 28 21.91 6.33 5.65
CA ALA A 28 21.71 5.44 6.78
C ALA A 28 21.48 3.98 6.37
N THR A 29 20.81 3.73 5.23
CA THR A 29 20.47 2.36 4.79
C THR A 29 21.46 1.79 3.77
N ALA A 30 22.24 2.64 3.10
CA ALA A 30 23.23 2.28 2.08
C ALA A 30 22.71 1.23 1.07
N PRO A 31 21.58 1.51 0.37
CA PRO A 31 20.93 0.56 -0.52
C PRO A 31 21.83 0.24 -1.73
N ALA A 32 21.67 -0.94 -2.32
CA ALA A 32 22.46 -1.34 -3.49
C ALA A 32 22.15 -0.46 -4.71
N SER A 33 20.92 0.03 -4.81
CA SER A 33 20.47 1.04 -5.79
C SER A 33 21.15 2.40 -5.64
N LYS A 34 21.80 2.68 -4.50
CA LYS A 34 22.33 4.00 -4.12
C LYS A 34 21.27 5.11 -4.10
N GLY A 35 20.01 4.75 -3.86
CA GLY A 35 18.89 5.70 -3.85
C GLY A 35 18.45 6.15 -5.25
N ILE A 36 18.96 5.53 -6.31
CA ILE A 36 18.63 5.87 -7.71
C ILE A 36 17.60 4.87 -8.22
N TYR A 37 16.35 5.33 -8.32
CA TYR A 37 15.22 4.50 -8.73
C TYR A 37 14.62 4.97 -10.06
N THR A 38 14.54 4.06 -11.03
CA THR A 38 13.79 4.26 -12.27
C THR A 38 12.45 3.54 -12.16
N SER A 39 11.36 4.17 -12.60
CA SER A 39 10.00 3.71 -12.29
C SER A 39 9.70 2.25 -12.69
N VAL A 40 10.29 1.78 -13.79
CA VAL A 40 9.98 0.48 -14.42
C VAL A 40 10.90 -0.65 -13.93
N GLU A 41 12.07 -0.33 -13.37
CA GLU A 41 13.01 -1.33 -12.88
C GLU A 41 12.55 -1.99 -11.57
N LEU A 42 13.09 -3.18 -11.32
CA LEU A 42 12.89 -3.91 -10.07
C LEU A 42 14.07 -3.70 -9.13
N TYR A 43 13.75 -3.46 -7.87
CA TYR A 43 14.70 -3.33 -6.76
C TYR A 43 14.37 -4.34 -5.66
N PRO A 44 15.33 -4.72 -4.81
CA PRO A 44 15.10 -5.65 -3.71
C PRO A 44 14.04 -5.09 -2.72
N ASP A 45 13.18 -5.96 -2.21
CA ASP A 45 12.14 -5.55 -1.26
C ASP A 45 12.77 -5.08 0.08
N GLU A 46 13.96 -5.58 0.39
CA GLU A 46 14.77 -5.24 1.54
C GLU A 46 15.14 -3.75 1.60
N GLU A 47 15.30 -3.09 0.45
CA GLU A 47 15.59 -1.64 0.42
C GLU A 47 14.40 -0.84 0.96
N LEU A 48 13.17 -1.20 0.58
CA LEU A 48 11.97 -0.55 1.11
C LEU A 48 11.86 -0.78 2.62
N LEU A 49 12.07 -2.03 3.05
CA LEU A 49 11.97 -2.39 4.47
C LEU A 49 13.05 -1.67 5.31
N ALA A 50 14.25 -1.48 4.76
CA ALA A 50 15.31 -0.71 5.41
C ALA A 50 14.91 0.76 5.58
N TYR A 51 14.33 1.39 4.56
CA TYR A 51 13.83 2.77 4.67
C TYR A 51 12.69 2.90 5.69
N VAL A 52 11.74 1.97 5.67
CA VAL A 52 10.65 1.93 6.66
C VAL A 52 11.24 1.84 8.08
N GLY A 53 12.24 0.98 8.29
CA GLY A 53 12.93 0.86 9.58
C GLY A 53 13.64 2.14 10.00
N ALA A 54 14.32 2.81 9.07
CA ALA A 54 15.00 4.08 9.33
C ALA A 54 14.02 5.23 9.64
N ILE A 55 12.90 5.33 8.90
CA ILE A 55 11.82 6.28 9.18
C ILE A 55 11.19 6.01 10.55
N SER A 56 10.95 4.73 10.88
CA SER A 56 10.45 4.32 12.19
C SER A 56 11.40 4.76 13.31
N GLY A 57 12.71 4.52 13.17
CA GLY A 57 13.72 4.96 14.14
C GLY A 57 13.78 6.48 14.31
N ARG A 58 13.61 7.24 13.23
CA ARG A 58 13.60 8.72 13.25
C ARG A 58 12.34 9.29 13.92
N THR A 59 11.17 8.72 13.61
CA THR A 59 9.87 9.28 14.01
C THR A 59 9.36 8.73 15.34
N GLY A 60 9.87 7.56 15.77
CA GLY A 60 9.34 6.81 16.90
C GLY A 60 8.04 6.05 16.60
N ALA A 61 7.50 6.15 15.38
CA ALA A 61 6.33 5.37 14.96
C ALA A 61 6.69 3.90 14.77
N ALA A 62 5.74 2.99 14.99
CA ALA A 62 5.97 1.58 14.68
C ALA A 62 6.15 1.38 13.17
N PRO A 63 6.97 0.42 12.70
CA PRO A 63 7.14 0.16 11.27
C PRO A 63 5.82 -0.08 10.53
N ALA A 64 4.87 -0.75 11.16
CA ALA A 64 3.53 -0.98 10.61
C ALA A 64 2.79 0.34 10.33
N ASP A 65 2.90 1.33 11.23
CA ASP A 65 2.25 2.64 11.06
C ASP A 65 2.91 3.46 9.94
N VAL A 66 4.23 3.34 9.79
CA VAL A 66 4.95 3.95 8.65
C VAL A 66 4.46 3.35 7.33
N VAL A 67 4.29 2.03 7.26
CA VAL A 67 3.79 1.34 6.07
C VAL A 67 2.33 1.72 5.77
N ARG A 68 1.46 1.83 6.79
CA ARG A 68 0.08 2.32 6.62
C ARG A 68 0.04 3.74 6.07
N MET A 69 0.81 4.65 6.68
CA MET A 69 0.94 6.03 6.21
C MET A 69 1.42 6.07 4.75
N PHE A 70 2.34 5.20 4.38
CA PHE A 70 2.81 5.09 3.00
C PHE A 70 1.73 4.59 2.04
N GLY A 71 0.97 3.57 2.43
CA GLY A 71 -0.15 3.06 1.64
C GLY A 71 -1.23 4.13 1.39
N GLU A 72 -1.55 4.92 2.41
CA GLU A 72 -2.52 6.02 2.30
C GLU A 72 -2.06 7.06 1.26
N TYR A 73 -0.79 7.46 1.35
CA TYR A 73 -0.18 8.38 0.38
C TYR A 73 -0.18 7.80 -1.03
N MET A 74 0.21 6.52 -1.18
CA MET A 74 0.25 5.83 -2.46
C MET A 74 -1.12 5.84 -3.15
N LEU A 75 -2.22 5.59 -2.42
CA LEU A 75 -3.54 5.61 -3.04
C LEU A 75 -3.88 7.01 -3.56
N GLY A 76 -3.58 8.06 -2.79
CA GLY A 76 -3.77 9.44 -3.24
C GLY A 76 -3.05 9.69 -4.56
N ARG A 77 -1.80 9.26 -4.69
CA ARG A 77 -1.03 9.34 -5.94
C ARG A 77 -1.67 8.53 -7.06
N PHE A 78 -2.11 7.30 -6.81
CA PHE A 78 -2.78 6.47 -7.81
C PHE A 78 -4.07 7.11 -8.33
N ALA A 79 -4.87 7.73 -7.46
CA ALA A 79 -6.09 8.42 -7.86
C ALA A 79 -5.82 9.66 -8.74
N GLU A 80 -4.65 10.31 -8.59
CA GLU A 80 -4.24 11.42 -9.45
C GLU A 80 -3.73 10.97 -10.81
N ILE A 81 -2.92 9.91 -10.87
CA ILE A 81 -2.24 9.48 -12.11
C ILE A 81 -3.07 8.47 -12.93
N HIS A 82 -3.99 7.75 -12.30
CA HIS A 82 -4.90 6.79 -12.93
C HIS A 82 -6.37 6.98 -12.51
N PRO A 83 -6.95 8.18 -12.66
CA PRO A 83 -8.33 8.46 -12.22
C PRO A 83 -9.37 7.54 -12.90
N GLU A 84 -9.05 6.99 -14.07
CA GLU A 84 -9.90 6.05 -14.80
C GLU A 84 -10.25 4.78 -14.02
N PHE A 85 -9.38 4.30 -13.11
CA PHE A 85 -9.66 3.13 -12.30
C PHE A 85 -10.58 3.43 -11.10
N PHE A 86 -10.74 4.69 -10.72
CA PHE A 86 -11.57 5.12 -9.61
C PHE A 86 -12.95 5.59 -10.06
N ALA A 87 -13.06 6.07 -11.30
CA ALA A 87 -14.26 6.66 -11.84
C ALA A 87 -15.46 5.69 -11.84
N GLY A 88 -16.60 6.13 -11.31
CA GLY A 88 -17.85 5.35 -11.33
C GLY A 88 -17.95 4.25 -10.26
N HIS A 89 -16.93 4.09 -9.41
CA HIS A 89 -16.95 3.13 -8.31
C HIS A 89 -17.53 3.72 -7.02
N THR A 90 -18.22 2.88 -6.25
CA THR A 90 -18.29 3.02 -4.78
C THR A 90 -17.01 2.47 -4.16
N ILE A 91 -16.66 2.87 -2.94
CA ILE A 91 -15.48 2.34 -2.23
C ILE A 91 -15.44 0.81 -2.22
N LYS A 92 -16.57 0.16 -1.93
CA LYS A 92 -16.67 -1.30 -1.90
C LYS A 92 -16.41 -1.93 -3.27
N SER A 93 -17.05 -1.40 -4.31
CA SER A 93 -16.87 -1.90 -5.68
C SER A 93 -15.45 -1.66 -6.21
N PHE A 94 -14.78 -0.59 -5.76
CA PHE A 94 -13.38 -0.33 -6.06
C PHE A 94 -12.47 -1.36 -5.38
N LEU A 95 -12.67 -1.61 -4.08
CA LEU A 95 -11.88 -2.61 -3.36
C LEU A 95 -12.01 -4.01 -3.96
N GLN A 96 -13.22 -4.39 -4.41
CA GLN A 96 -13.48 -5.65 -5.11
C GLN A 96 -12.82 -5.69 -6.51
N SER A 97 -12.62 -4.55 -7.18
CA SER A 97 -11.99 -4.53 -8.51
C SER A 97 -10.45 -4.60 -8.47
N VAL A 98 -9.83 -4.43 -7.30
CA VAL A 98 -8.36 -4.41 -7.15
C VAL A 98 -7.71 -5.67 -7.72
N HIS A 99 -8.16 -6.87 -7.32
CA HIS A 99 -7.56 -8.11 -7.81
C HIS A 99 -7.96 -8.45 -9.25
N ASP A 100 -9.27 -8.40 -9.54
CA ASP A 100 -9.80 -8.91 -10.81
C ASP A 100 -9.58 -7.95 -12.00
N VAL A 101 -9.34 -6.67 -11.74
CA VAL A 101 -9.16 -5.64 -12.78
C VAL A 101 -7.82 -4.95 -12.66
N ILE A 102 -7.57 -4.24 -11.55
CA ILE A 102 -6.41 -3.35 -11.45
C ILE A 102 -5.10 -4.14 -11.50
N HIS A 103 -4.98 -5.19 -10.68
CA HIS A 103 -3.78 -6.05 -10.65
C HIS A 103 -3.60 -6.82 -11.96
N VAL A 104 -4.69 -7.22 -12.63
CA VAL A 104 -4.63 -7.83 -13.96
C VAL A 104 -4.07 -6.85 -15.00
N GLU A 105 -4.49 -5.58 -15.01
CA GLU A 105 -3.94 -4.58 -15.93
C GLU A 105 -2.46 -4.26 -15.63
N VAL A 106 -2.09 -4.20 -14.35
CA VAL A 106 -0.68 -4.02 -13.95
C VAL A 106 0.19 -5.19 -14.41
N GLU A 107 -0.28 -6.43 -14.22
CA GLU A 107 0.45 -7.64 -14.62
C GLU A 107 0.66 -7.72 -16.15
N LYS A 108 -0.34 -7.30 -16.95
CA LYS A 108 -0.19 -7.23 -18.42
C LYS A 108 0.94 -6.32 -18.87
N LEU A 109 1.12 -5.18 -18.18
CA LEU A 109 2.17 -4.21 -18.50
C LEU A 109 3.53 -4.60 -17.91
N HIS A 110 3.51 -5.31 -16.78
CA HIS A 110 4.68 -5.65 -15.99
C HIS A 110 4.63 -7.10 -15.49
N PRO A 111 4.87 -8.10 -16.35
CA PRO A 111 4.73 -9.52 -15.98
C PRO A 111 5.74 -10.00 -14.93
N ASP A 112 6.73 -9.16 -14.60
CA ASP A 112 7.76 -9.40 -13.60
C ASP A 112 7.37 -8.93 -12.19
N VAL A 113 6.18 -8.33 -12.02
CA VAL A 113 5.71 -7.92 -10.70
C VAL A 113 5.18 -9.10 -9.90
N ILE A 114 5.45 -9.08 -8.60
CA ILE A 114 4.77 -9.95 -7.63
C ILE A 114 3.65 -9.10 -7.04
N LEU A 115 2.41 -9.53 -7.17
CA LEU A 115 1.24 -8.85 -6.61
C LEU A 115 0.66 -9.70 -5.46
N PRO A 116 -0.05 -9.11 -4.50
CA PRO A 116 -0.81 -9.91 -3.54
C PRO A 116 -2.04 -10.52 -4.20
N ASP A 117 -2.43 -11.69 -3.71
CA ASP A 117 -3.73 -12.28 -3.99
C ASP A 117 -4.77 -11.70 -3.05
N PHE A 118 -5.93 -11.33 -3.60
CA PHE A 118 -7.10 -11.03 -2.80
C PHE A 118 -8.25 -11.95 -3.16
N SER A 119 -9.00 -12.36 -2.15
CA SER A 119 -10.35 -12.88 -2.32
C SER A 119 -11.30 -12.16 -1.37
N TYR A 120 -12.59 -12.20 -1.67
CA TYR A 120 -13.58 -11.35 -1.02
C TYR A 120 -14.77 -12.16 -0.54
N GLU A 121 -15.26 -11.86 0.64
CA GLU A 121 -16.61 -12.20 1.07
C GLU A 121 -17.45 -10.92 1.14
N ASP A 122 -18.68 -11.00 0.63
CA ASP A 122 -19.63 -9.90 0.60
C ASP A 122 -20.83 -10.21 1.50
N PRO A 123 -20.70 -10.01 2.83
CA PRO A 123 -21.72 -10.45 3.78
C PRO A 123 -22.92 -9.50 3.88
N ALA A 124 -22.76 -8.22 3.52
CA ALA A 124 -23.79 -7.19 3.59
C ALA A 124 -23.44 -5.97 2.72
N GLU A 125 -24.42 -5.12 2.40
CA GLU A 125 -24.23 -3.92 1.56
C GLU A 125 -23.15 -2.97 2.11
N ASP A 126 -23.11 -2.78 3.42
CA ASP A 126 -22.19 -1.92 4.16
C ASP A 126 -20.98 -2.66 4.76
N ALA A 127 -20.70 -3.88 4.31
CA ALA A 127 -19.56 -4.67 4.76
C ALA A 127 -18.81 -5.37 3.62
N LEU A 128 -17.52 -5.62 3.82
CA LEU A 128 -16.67 -6.40 2.93
C LEU A 128 -15.60 -7.11 3.76
N VAL A 129 -15.38 -8.40 3.53
CA VAL A 129 -14.23 -9.11 4.10
C VAL A 129 -13.23 -9.35 2.97
N MET A 130 -11.99 -8.90 3.17
CA MET A 130 -10.89 -9.12 2.22
C MET A 130 -9.91 -10.11 2.82
N HIS A 131 -9.67 -11.23 2.14
CA HIS A 131 -8.57 -12.12 2.45
C HIS A 131 -7.35 -11.73 1.61
N TYR A 132 -6.26 -11.39 2.28
CA TYR A 132 -5.01 -10.99 1.67
C TYR A 132 -3.98 -12.12 1.82
N HIS A 133 -3.29 -12.45 0.72
CA HIS A 133 -2.16 -13.37 0.76
C HIS A 133 -1.00 -12.81 -0.07
N SER A 134 0.20 -12.78 0.52
CA SER A 134 1.41 -12.44 -0.22
C SER A 134 2.66 -12.92 0.51
N PRO A 135 3.68 -13.43 -0.21
CA PRO A 135 4.97 -13.73 0.41
C PRO A 135 5.64 -12.50 1.03
N ARG A 136 5.27 -11.28 0.58
CA ARG A 136 5.84 -10.02 1.10
C ARG A 136 5.24 -9.56 2.43
N LYS A 137 4.09 -10.10 2.85
CA LYS A 137 3.39 -9.72 4.09
C LYS A 137 3.18 -8.21 4.27
N LEU A 138 2.88 -7.50 3.18
CA LEU A 138 2.57 -6.07 3.16
C LEU A 138 1.10 -5.78 3.47
N CYS A 139 0.48 -6.54 4.36
CA CYS A 139 -0.92 -6.34 4.78
C CYS A 139 -1.16 -4.95 5.40
N HIS A 140 -0.19 -4.40 6.11
CA HIS A 140 -0.27 -3.02 6.62
C HIS A 140 -0.24 -1.96 5.50
N LEU A 141 0.32 -2.29 4.33
CA LEU A 141 0.23 -1.42 3.16
C LEU A 141 -1.18 -1.46 2.59
N ALA A 142 -1.81 -2.64 2.56
CA ALA A 142 -3.21 -2.79 2.17
C ALA A 142 -4.15 -2.03 3.12
N GLU A 143 -3.92 -2.07 4.43
CA GLU A 143 -4.64 -1.24 5.41
C GLU A 143 -4.52 0.25 5.05
N GLY A 144 -3.29 0.74 4.80
CA GLY A 144 -3.07 2.14 4.39
C GLY A 144 -3.77 2.51 3.08
N LEU A 145 -3.75 1.63 2.08
CA LEU A 145 -4.47 1.84 0.82
C LEU A 145 -5.99 1.90 1.06
N ILE A 146 -6.54 1.10 1.97
CA ILE A 146 -7.96 1.15 2.36
C ILE A 146 -8.29 2.47 3.08
N ASP A 147 -7.41 2.94 3.98
CA ASP A 147 -7.55 4.26 4.62
C ASP A 147 -7.51 5.40 3.58
N GLY A 148 -6.65 5.27 2.57
CA GLY A 148 -6.65 6.18 1.42
C GLY A 148 -8.00 6.16 0.68
N CYS A 149 -8.63 4.99 0.56
CA CYS A 149 -9.89 4.83 -0.17
C CYS A 149 -11.00 5.54 0.60
N SER A 150 -11.01 5.40 1.93
CA SER A 150 -11.91 6.13 2.81
C SER A 150 -11.88 7.64 2.53
N LYS A 151 -10.67 8.22 2.39
CA LYS A 151 -10.50 9.64 2.07
C LYS A 151 -10.91 10.00 0.65
N HIS A 152 -10.56 9.17 -0.34
CA HIS A 152 -10.89 9.42 -1.74
C HIS A 152 -12.41 9.41 -1.99
N PHE A 153 -13.11 8.41 -1.46
CA PHE A 153 -14.55 8.24 -1.66
C PHE A 153 -15.41 9.00 -0.64
N ALA A 154 -14.78 9.68 0.34
CA ALA A 154 -15.46 10.34 1.45
C ALA A 154 -16.47 9.41 2.17
N VAL A 155 -16.01 8.21 2.51
CA VAL A 155 -16.76 7.19 3.27
C VAL A 155 -15.91 6.76 4.45
N ASP A 156 -16.45 6.86 5.66
CA ASP A 156 -15.78 6.33 6.85
C ASP A 156 -15.64 4.80 6.73
N VAL A 157 -14.44 4.27 6.95
CA VAL A 157 -14.19 2.83 6.97
C VAL A 157 -13.71 2.42 8.35
N ASN A 158 -14.41 1.47 8.95
CA ASN A 158 -13.90 0.75 10.11
C ASN A 158 -13.24 -0.55 9.64
N LEU A 159 -11.93 -0.65 9.80
CA LEU A 159 -11.12 -1.83 9.44
C LEU A 159 -10.76 -2.62 10.69
N GLN A 160 -11.00 -3.92 10.67
CA GLN A 160 -10.52 -4.88 11.67
C GLN A 160 -9.63 -5.93 10.99
N HIS A 161 -8.38 -6.03 11.45
CA HIS A 161 -7.43 -7.03 10.97
C HIS A 161 -7.47 -8.24 11.91
N GLU A 162 -8.30 -9.23 11.59
CA GLU A 162 -8.66 -10.32 12.51
C GLU A 162 -7.63 -11.46 12.53
N VAL A 163 -7.06 -11.77 11.38
CA VAL A 163 -6.05 -12.82 11.18
C VAL A 163 -4.88 -12.20 10.44
N CYS A 164 -3.63 -12.47 10.85
CA CYS A 164 -2.45 -11.81 10.26
C CYS A 164 -1.31 -12.79 9.97
N MET A 165 -0.70 -12.67 8.77
CA MET A 165 0.48 -13.45 8.35
C MET A 165 1.74 -13.13 9.18
N HIS A 166 1.77 -12.00 9.89
CA HIS A 166 2.85 -11.69 10.85
C HIS A 166 2.73 -12.49 12.14
N ASP A 167 1.53 -12.99 12.48
CA ASP A 167 1.27 -13.84 13.65
C ASP A 167 1.36 -15.34 13.33
N GLY A 168 1.85 -15.69 12.14
CA GLY A 168 2.06 -17.07 11.70
C GLY A 168 0.88 -17.70 10.97
N ALA A 169 -0.18 -16.95 10.67
CA ALA A 169 -1.26 -17.40 9.79
C ALA A 169 -0.78 -17.52 8.33
N ASP A 170 -1.50 -18.30 7.53
CA ASP A 170 -1.25 -18.46 6.10
C ASP A 170 -1.74 -17.27 5.27
N HIS A 171 -2.79 -16.56 5.71
CA HIS A 171 -3.34 -15.36 5.08
C HIS A 171 -3.67 -14.28 6.13
N CYS A 172 -4.01 -13.09 5.65
CA CYS A 172 -4.62 -12.02 6.46
C CYS A 172 -6.12 -11.92 6.18
N THR A 173 -6.92 -11.58 7.19
CA THR A 173 -8.35 -11.28 7.04
C THR A 173 -8.62 -9.85 7.51
N LEU A 174 -9.09 -9.01 6.58
CA LEU A 174 -9.42 -7.60 6.80
C LEU A 174 -10.95 -7.45 6.70
N ALA A 175 -11.62 -7.32 7.83
CA ALA A 175 -13.06 -7.09 7.90
C ALA A 175 -13.35 -5.58 7.89
N LEU A 176 -14.11 -5.14 6.89
CA LEU A 176 -14.43 -3.74 6.65
C LEU A 176 -15.92 -3.47 6.89
N THR A 177 -16.23 -2.35 7.52
CA THR A 177 -17.58 -1.79 7.60
C THR A 177 -17.56 -0.35 7.11
N PHE A 178 -18.50 -0.01 6.23
CA PHE A 178 -18.60 1.29 5.58
C PHE A 178 -19.67 2.15 6.28
N GLY A 179 -19.34 3.41 6.58
CA GLY A 179 -20.30 4.39 7.07
C GLY A 179 -21.42 4.63 6.06
N ARG A 180 -22.64 4.85 6.55
CA ARG A 180 -23.78 5.22 5.68
C ARG A 180 -23.57 6.62 5.14
N GLN A 181 -23.65 6.78 3.81
CA GLN A 181 -23.76 8.08 3.14
C GLN A 181 -25.20 8.60 3.15
#